data_AF-A0AAU4T118-F1
#
_entry.id   AF-A0AAU4T118-F1
#
_cell.length_a   1.000
_cell.length_b   1.000
_cell.length_c   1.000
_cell.angle_alpha   90.00
_cell.angle_beta   90.00
_cell.angle_gamma   90.00
#
_symmetry.space_group_name_H-M   'P 1'
#
loop_
_entity.id
_entity.type
_entity.pdbx_description
1 polymer ?
#
loop_
_entity_poly.entity_id
_entity_poly.type
_entity_poly.pdbx_seq_one_letter_code
_entity_poly.pdbx_strand_id
1 'polypeptide(L)'
;MRQYSPDLTPPWKKRGPVPEVPAEPGLVVEEPGTGFCGAVIRCEAATVTLEDRFGKHRVFPLEPRGFLLEGRVVTLVRPSSAPVRPTRTASGSVAVPGARARVARAGRIYVEGRHDAELVEKVWGDDLRIEGVVVEYLEGIDDLPSIVADFDPGADARLGVLVDHLVPGSKESRIAEAVTSEYALVVGHPYIDVWEAVKPSSVGIEGWPRVPRGQDWKTGVCQALGWPENTGAAWGRILDSVRSYRDLEPELLGSVERLIDHVTVT
;
A
#
# COMPACT_ATOMS: atom_id res chain seq x y z
N MET A 1 34.92 36.87 25.70
CA MET A 1 35.58 35.61 26.12
C MET A 1 35.66 34.71 24.89
N ARG A 2 36.84 34.57 24.27
CA ARG A 2 37.05 33.63 23.15
C ARG A 2 37.21 32.23 23.74
N GLN A 3 36.31 31.30 23.38
CA GLN A 3 36.50 29.88 23.70
C GLN A 3 37.63 29.31 22.83
N TYR A 4 38.75 29.00 23.47
CA TYR A 4 39.78 28.13 22.92
C TYR A 4 39.28 26.69 23.02
N SER A 5 39.04 26.03 21.89
CA SER A 5 38.99 24.56 21.84
C SER A 5 40.42 24.06 21.59
N PRO A 6 41.02 23.25 22.48
CA PRO A 6 42.33 22.68 22.26
C PRO A 6 42.19 21.35 21.51
N ASP A 7 41.70 21.40 20.26
CA ASP A 7 42.00 20.32 19.33
C ASP A 7 43.14 20.79 18.42
N LEU A 8 44.36 20.50 18.88
CA LEU A 8 45.62 20.81 18.20
C LEU A 8 45.99 19.71 17.18
N THR A 9 45.04 18.88 16.75
CA THR A 9 45.30 17.88 15.71
C THR A 9 45.45 18.59 14.36
N PRO A 10 46.63 18.55 13.74
CA PRO A 10 46.84 19.27 12.49
C PRO A 10 45.96 18.74 11.35
N PRO A 11 45.45 19.59 10.43
CA PRO A 11 44.56 19.16 9.35
C PRO A 11 45.18 18.10 8.42
N TRP A 12 46.51 18.05 8.32
CA TRP A 12 47.24 17.02 7.56
C TRP A 12 47.31 15.64 8.26
N LYS A 13 46.81 15.52 9.50
CA LYS A 13 46.66 14.26 10.23
C LYS A 13 45.25 13.66 10.13
N LYS A 14 44.29 14.35 9.52
CA LYS A 14 42.95 13.80 9.25
C LYS A 14 43.06 12.81 8.09
N ARG A 15 43.17 11.51 8.40
CA ARG A 15 43.10 10.43 7.42
C ARG A 15 41.74 10.50 6.72
N GLY A 16 41.74 10.65 5.40
CA GLY A 16 40.52 10.75 4.60
C GLY A 16 39.60 9.54 4.74
N PRO A 17 38.30 9.70 4.39
CA PRO A 17 37.34 8.60 4.42
C PRO A 17 37.81 7.45 3.51
N VAL A 18 37.63 6.21 3.96
CA VAL A 18 37.85 5.01 3.14
C VAL A 18 36.52 4.54 2.55
N PRO A 19 36.53 3.82 1.42
CA PRO A 19 35.32 3.24 0.86
C PRO A 19 34.62 2.33 1.87
N GLU A 20 33.31 2.51 2.00
CA GLU A 20 32.43 1.55 2.66
C GLU A 20 32.03 0.47 1.66
N VAL A 21 32.18 -0.80 2.04
CA VAL A 21 31.88 -1.94 1.18
C VAL A 21 30.90 -2.85 1.90
N PRO A 22 29.73 -3.17 1.29
CA PRO A 22 28.81 -4.16 1.83
C PRO A 22 29.48 -5.52 2.03
N ALA A 23 29.38 -6.10 3.23
CA ALA A 23 29.87 -7.44 3.54
C ALA A 23 28.94 -8.52 2.95
N GLU A 24 28.89 -8.58 1.62
CA GLU A 24 28.11 -9.57 0.87
C GLU A 24 28.77 -10.96 0.95
N PRO A 25 27.99 -12.05 1.04
CA PRO A 25 28.53 -13.40 1.00
C PRO A 25 29.43 -13.64 -0.24
N GLY A 26 30.60 -14.22 -0.02
CA GLY A 26 31.60 -14.46 -1.06
C GLY A 26 32.61 -13.32 -1.26
N LEU A 27 32.38 -12.13 -0.70
CA LEU A 27 33.36 -11.05 -0.73
C LEU A 27 34.65 -11.47 0.00
N VAL A 28 35.79 -11.45 -0.67
CA VAL A 28 37.08 -11.81 -0.06
C VAL A 28 37.76 -10.55 0.47
N VAL A 29 38.03 -10.55 1.77
CA VAL A 29 38.74 -9.47 2.46
C VAL A 29 39.85 -10.02 3.34
N GLU A 30 40.79 -9.17 3.67
CA GLU A 30 41.85 -9.45 4.64
C GLU A 30 41.69 -8.56 5.87
N GLU A 31 41.80 -9.15 7.06
CA GLU A 31 41.91 -8.38 8.30
C GLU A 31 43.40 -8.11 8.61
N PRO A 32 43.85 -6.84 8.63
CA PRO A 32 45.27 -6.48 8.61
C PRO A 32 45.99 -6.74 9.93
N GLY A 33 45.29 -6.79 11.07
CA GLY A 33 45.89 -7.05 12.37
C GLY A 33 46.36 -8.49 12.54
N THR A 34 45.67 -9.45 11.93
CA THR A 34 46.03 -10.88 11.99
C THR A 34 46.45 -11.47 10.65
N GLY A 35 46.32 -10.72 9.55
CA GLY A 35 46.64 -11.18 8.19
C GLY A 35 45.68 -12.27 7.69
N PHE A 36 44.49 -12.37 8.28
CA PHE A 36 43.53 -13.42 7.92
C PHE A 36 42.74 -13.00 6.68
N CYS A 37 42.89 -13.76 5.61
CA CYS A 37 42.21 -13.55 4.34
C CYS A 37 41.14 -14.63 4.13
N GLY A 38 39.90 -14.22 3.89
CA GLY A 38 38.78 -15.14 3.71
C GLY A 38 37.56 -14.50 3.07
N ALA A 39 36.66 -15.35 2.57
CA ALA A 39 35.38 -14.96 2.02
C ALA A 39 34.36 -14.72 3.13
N VAL A 40 33.55 -13.66 3.03
CA VAL A 40 32.42 -13.43 3.93
C VAL A 40 31.43 -14.59 3.78
N ILE A 41 31.12 -15.26 4.88
CA ILE A 41 30.07 -16.31 4.91
C ILE A 41 28.86 -15.90 5.74
N ARG A 42 29.02 -14.88 6.61
CA ARG A 42 27.96 -14.37 7.48
C ARG A 42 28.26 -12.94 7.91
N CYS A 43 27.23 -12.09 7.92
CA CYS A 43 27.31 -10.74 8.47
C CYS A 43 26.18 -10.55 9.50
N GLU A 44 26.53 -10.18 10.73
CA GLU A 44 25.58 -9.82 11.79
C GLU A 44 25.61 -8.30 12.02
N ALA A 45 24.95 -7.83 13.09
CA ALA A 45 24.82 -6.39 13.36
C ALA A 45 26.16 -5.67 13.59
N ALA A 46 27.15 -6.34 14.18
CA ALA A 46 28.43 -5.74 14.54
C ALA A 46 29.65 -6.58 14.12
N THR A 47 29.43 -7.72 13.48
CA THR A 47 30.48 -8.68 13.17
C THR A 47 30.31 -9.27 11.78
N VAL A 48 31.42 -9.73 11.21
CA VAL A 48 31.49 -10.50 9.98
C VAL A 48 32.27 -11.79 10.23
N THR A 49 31.78 -12.90 9.68
CA THR A 49 32.47 -14.19 9.71
C THR A 49 33.11 -14.43 8.36
N LEU A 50 34.42 -14.68 8.37
CA LEU A 50 35.23 -14.99 7.20
C LEU A 50 35.62 -16.47 7.20
N GLU A 51 35.57 -17.10 6.03
CA GLU A 51 36.09 -18.45 5.77
C GLU A 51 37.35 -18.37 4.90
N ASP A 52 38.46 -18.96 5.36
CA ASP A 52 39.67 -19.05 4.53
C ASP A 52 39.61 -20.22 3.53
N ARG A 53 40.60 -20.31 2.64
CA ARG A 53 40.69 -21.37 1.61
C ARG A 53 40.81 -22.80 2.16
N PHE A 54 41.08 -22.96 3.45
CA PHE A 54 41.18 -24.25 4.13
C PHE A 54 39.93 -24.57 4.94
N GLY A 55 38.88 -23.74 4.83
CA GLY A 55 37.61 -23.90 5.54
C GLY A 55 37.65 -23.43 6.99
N LYS A 56 38.68 -22.68 7.42
CA LYS A 56 38.75 -22.15 8.79
C LYS A 56 37.89 -20.90 8.90
N HIS A 57 37.09 -20.83 9.96
CA HIS A 57 36.20 -19.69 10.21
C HIS A 57 36.75 -18.77 11.30
N ARG A 58 36.64 -17.46 11.08
CA ARG A 58 36.94 -16.45 12.10
C ARG A 58 35.95 -15.30 12.06
N VAL A 59 35.62 -14.79 13.23
CA VAL A 59 34.71 -13.66 13.42
C VAL A 59 35.52 -12.40 13.69
N PHE A 60 35.17 -11.31 13.02
CA PHE A 60 35.80 -10.01 13.16
C PHE A 60 34.74 -8.92 13.37
N PRO A 61 35.02 -7.89 14.18
CA PRO A 61 34.11 -6.76 14.31
C PRO A 61 34.08 -5.90 13.03
N LEU A 62 32.94 -5.29 12.72
CA LEU A 62 32.78 -4.35 11.60
C LEU A 62 33.33 -2.97 11.98
N GLU A 63 34.62 -2.90 12.32
CA GLU A 63 35.27 -1.65 12.70
C GLU A 63 35.56 -0.77 11.47
N PRO A 64 35.45 0.57 11.60
CA PRO A 64 35.88 1.48 10.57
C PRO A 64 37.33 1.20 10.17
N ARG A 65 37.59 1.08 8.86
CA ARG A 65 38.93 0.80 8.31
C ARG A 65 39.52 -0.55 8.72
N GLY A 66 38.68 -1.49 9.19
CA GLY A 66 39.12 -2.77 9.74
C GLY A 66 39.56 -3.82 8.72
N PHE A 67 39.42 -3.57 7.41
CA PHE A 67 39.66 -4.59 6.39
C PHE A 67 40.43 -4.06 5.19
N LEU A 68 41.07 -4.97 4.45
CA LEU A 68 41.66 -4.76 3.14
C LEU A 68 40.83 -5.49 2.09
N LEU A 69 40.43 -4.78 1.04
CA LEU A 69 39.87 -5.35 -0.19
C LEU A 69 40.89 -5.09 -1.30
N GLU A 70 41.42 -6.17 -1.90
CA GLU A 70 42.49 -6.09 -2.91
C GLU A 70 43.70 -5.25 -2.44
N GLY A 71 44.06 -5.39 -1.16
CA GLY A 71 45.16 -4.65 -0.52
C GLY A 71 44.83 -3.19 -0.19
N ARG A 72 43.61 -2.71 -0.44
CA ARG A 72 43.18 -1.34 -0.12
C ARG A 72 42.31 -1.31 1.13
N VAL A 73 42.55 -0.35 2.01
CA VAL A 73 41.78 -0.19 3.25
C VAL A 73 40.33 0.16 2.94
N VAL A 74 39.39 -0.60 3.50
CA VAL A 74 37.94 -0.41 3.41
C VAL A 74 37.29 -0.52 4.79
N THR A 75 36.07 0.00 4.92
CA THR A 75 35.17 -0.28 6.05
C THR A 75 34.10 -1.25 5.56
N LEU A 76 33.97 -2.42 6.19
CA LEU A 76 32.85 -3.30 5.89
C LEU A 76 31.58 -2.79 6.57
N VAL A 77 30.48 -2.76 5.82
CA VAL A 77 29.14 -2.39 6.32
C VAL A 77 28.16 -3.54 6.10
N ARG A 78 27.09 -3.57 6.88
CA ARG A 78 26.04 -4.58 6.70
C ARG A 78 25.42 -4.45 5.30
N PRO A 79 25.30 -5.54 4.52
CA PRO A 79 24.63 -5.47 3.22
C PRO A 79 23.18 -5.03 3.39
N SER A 80 22.77 -4.04 2.60
CA SER A 80 21.37 -3.61 2.56
C SER A 80 20.58 -4.68 1.81
N SER A 81 19.59 -5.32 2.46
CA SER A 81 18.59 -6.07 1.71
C SER A 81 17.77 -5.06 0.92
N ALA A 82 17.88 -5.07 -0.41
CA ALA A 82 16.96 -4.31 -1.24
C ALA A 82 15.53 -4.79 -0.92
N PRO A 83 14.56 -3.88 -0.70
CA PRO A 83 13.18 -4.28 -0.47
C PRO A 83 12.71 -5.07 -1.69
N VAL A 84 12.31 -6.32 -1.46
CA VAL A 84 11.68 -7.15 -2.49
C VAL A 84 10.39 -6.44 -2.89
N ARG A 85 10.33 -5.95 -4.13
CA ARG A 85 9.14 -5.28 -4.63
C ARG A 85 8.01 -6.31 -4.76
N PRO A 86 6.79 -5.98 -4.32
CA PRO A 86 5.67 -6.88 -4.47
C PRO A 86 5.44 -7.18 -5.95
N THR A 87 5.20 -8.45 -6.28
CA THR A 87 4.88 -8.91 -7.64
C THR A 87 3.39 -8.76 -7.97
N ARG A 88 2.56 -8.41 -6.97
CA ARG A 88 1.12 -8.19 -7.12
C ARG A 88 0.67 -6.91 -6.42
N THR A 89 -0.38 -6.27 -6.96
CA THR A 89 -1.12 -5.17 -6.32
C THR A 89 -2.03 -5.69 -5.22
N ALA A 90 -2.64 -4.79 -4.44
CA ALA A 90 -3.60 -5.15 -3.39
C ALA A 90 -4.87 -5.81 -3.95
N SER A 91 -5.29 -5.47 -5.17
CA SER A 91 -6.39 -6.13 -5.92
C SER A 91 -6.03 -7.54 -6.41
N GLY A 92 -4.72 -7.88 -6.46
CA GLY A 92 -4.22 -9.18 -6.87
C GLY A 92 -3.67 -9.24 -8.29
N SER A 93 -3.76 -8.15 -9.05
CA SER A 93 -3.14 -8.01 -10.39
C SER A 93 -1.62 -8.10 -10.34
N VAL A 94 -0.98 -8.39 -11.47
CA VAL A 94 0.48 -8.36 -11.58
C VAL A 94 0.97 -6.92 -11.46
N ALA A 95 1.84 -6.65 -10.49
CA ALA A 95 2.42 -5.34 -10.33
C ALA A 95 3.27 -4.98 -11.56
N VAL A 96 3.18 -3.73 -12.02
CA VAL A 96 4.00 -3.20 -13.12
C VAL A 96 4.94 -2.13 -12.56
N PRO A 97 6.12 -2.51 -12.04
CA PRO A 97 7.01 -1.57 -11.37
C PRO A 97 7.48 -0.47 -12.32
N GLY A 98 7.28 0.79 -11.94
CA GLY A 98 7.71 1.94 -12.75
C GLY A 98 6.75 2.33 -13.88
N ALA A 99 5.57 1.71 -13.97
CA ALA A 99 4.48 2.29 -14.74
C ALA A 99 4.20 3.71 -14.24
N ARG A 100 4.32 4.70 -15.12
CA ARG A 100 3.83 6.04 -14.82
C ARG A 100 2.31 5.99 -14.87
N ALA A 101 1.66 6.62 -13.89
CA ALA A 101 0.22 6.86 -13.96
C ALA A 101 -0.09 7.47 -15.32
N ARG A 102 -1.05 6.88 -16.05
CA ARG A 102 -1.47 7.42 -17.34
C ARG A 102 -2.13 8.78 -17.09
N VAL A 103 -2.13 9.65 -18.10
CA VAL A 103 -3.05 10.79 -18.10
C VAL A 103 -4.45 10.20 -17.93
N ALA A 104 -5.24 10.76 -17.00
CA ALA A 104 -6.57 10.28 -16.73
C ALA A 104 -7.33 10.09 -18.04
N ARG A 105 -7.79 8.86 -18.30
CA ARG A 105 -8.79 8.59 -19.32
C ARG A 105 -10.06 9.34 -18.94
N ALA A 106 -10.94 9.56 -19.91
CA ALA A 106 -12.18 10.26 -19.62
C ALA A 106 -13.12 9.45 -18.72
N GLY A 107 -12.97 8.12 -18.68
CA GLY A 107 -13.79 7.25 -17.83
C GLY A 107 -13.59 7.49 -16.32
N ARG A 108 -14.69 7.42 -15.57
CA ARG A 108 -14.71 7.70 -14.11
C ARG A 108 -15.55 6.71 -13.34
N ILE A 109 -15.17 6.49 -12.08
CA ILE A 109 -15.96 5.75 -11.10
C ILE A 109 -16.41 6.73 -10.01
N TYR A 110 -17.72 6.81 -9.77
CA TYR A 110 -18.26 7.47 -8.60
C TYR A 110 -18.61 6.44 -7.54
N VAL A 111 -18.41 6.80 -6.27
CA VAL A 111 -18.80 5.99 -5.11
C VAL A 111 -19.69 6.82 -4.18
N GLU A 112 -20.52 6.18 -3.37
CA GLU A 112 -21.50 6.91 -2.54
C GLU A 112 -20.85 7.76 -1.45
N GLY A 113 -19.77 7.29 -0.83
CA GLY A 113 -19.16 7.95 0.31
C GLY A 113 -17.64 8.06 0.26
N ARG A 114 -17.11 8.85 1.20
CA ARG A 114 -15.66 8.98 1.38
C ARG A 114 -14.99 7.67 1.79
N HIS A 115 -15.64 6.86 2.63
CA HIS A 115 -15.07 5.59 3.08
C HIS A 115 -14.92 4.61 1.91
N ASP A 116 -15.89 4.58 1.00
CA ASP A 116 -15.85 3.83 -0.25
C ASP A 116 -14.65 4.24 -1.09
N ALA A 117 -14.47 5.55 -1.28
CA ALA A 117 -13.37 6.08 -2.07
C ALA A 117 -12.02 5.70 -1.46
N GLU A 118 -11.90 5.79 -0.13
CA GLU A 118 -10.68 5.41 0.59
C GLU A 118 -10.41 3.90 0.52
N LEU A 119 -11.45 3.06 0.55
CA LEU A 119 -11.32 1.61 0.41
C LEU A 119 -10.95 1.21 -1.03
N VAL A 120 -11.62 1.80 -2.01
CA VAL A 120 -11.33 1.57 -3.43
C VAL A 120 -9.91 1.99 -3.76
N GLU A 121 -9.49 3.17 -3.30
CA GLU A 121 -8.12 3.64 -3.43
C GLU A 121 -7.12 2.66 -2.79
N LYS A 122 -7.40 2.17 -1.58
CA LYS A 122 -6.50 1.26 -0.87
C LYS A 122 -6.28 -0.07 -1.60
N VAL A 123 -7.32 -0.61 -2.24
CA VAL A 123 -7.25 -1.96 -2.82
C VAL A 123 -7.00 -1.94 -4.33
N TRP A 124 -7.60 -1.01 -5.07
CA TRP A 124 -7.51 -0.94 -6.54
C TRP A 124 -6.78 0.32 -7.05
N GLY A 125 -6.33 1.24 -6.19
CA GLY A 125 -5.73 2.50 -6.62
C GLY A 125 -4.53 2.34 -7.54
N ASP A 126 -3.72 1.29 -7.36
CA ASP A 126 -2.60 0.99 -8.25
C ASP A 126 -3.06 0.62 -9.66
N ASP A 127 -4.07 -0.25 -9.76
CA ASP A 127 -4.66 -0.71 -11.02
C ASP A 127 -5.37 0.44 -11.75
N LEU A 128 -6.17 1.21 -11.02
CA LEU A 128 -6.92 2.35 -11.56
C LEU A 128 -5.99 3.43 -12.15
N ARG A 129 -4.82 3.68 -11.54
CA ARG A 129 -3.80 4.60 -12.09
C ARG A 129 -3.16 4.09 -13.38
N ILE A 130 -3.01 2.77 -13.52
CA ILE A 130 -2.49 2.16 -14.75
C ILE A 130 -3.53 2.33 -15.87
N GLU A 131 -4.81 2.16 -15.54
CA GLU A 131 -5.90 2.35 -16.49
C GLU A 131 -6.26 3.82 -16.72
N GLY A 132 -5.79 4.73 -15.86
CA GLY A 132 -6.10 6.15 -15.92
C GLY A 132 -7.54 6.46 -15.49
N VAL A 133 -8.15 5.61 -14.67
CA VAL A 133 -9.51 5.80 -14.14
C VAL A 133 -9.43 6.61 -12.85
N VAL A 134 -10.30 7.61 -12.71
CA VAL A 134 -10.41 8.43 -11.50
C VAL A 134 -11.61 7.99 -10.68
N VAL A 135 -11.44 7.98 -9.36
CA VAL A 135 -12.51 7.73 -8.39
C VAL A 135 -12.90 9.03 -7.71
N GLU A 136 -14.19 9.34 -7.71
CA GLU A 136 -14.79 10.47 -7.01
C GLU A 136 -15.92 9.97 -6.12
N TYR A 137 -16.30 10.72 -5.08
CA TYR A 137 -17.43 10.36 -4.24
C TYR A 137 -18.60 11.34 -4.43
N LEU A 138 -19.81 10.83 -4.23
CA LEU A 138 -21.07 11.55 -4.31
C LEU A 138 -21.46 12.11 -2.94
N GLU A 139 -22.37 13.08 -2.90
CA GLU A 139 -23.06 13.48 -1.65
C GLU A 139 -24.40 12.75 -1.51
N GLY A 140 -24.44 11.51 -2.00
CA GLY A 140 -25.62 10.64 -2.05
C GLY A 140 -26.14 10.39 -3.47
N ILE A 141 -26.92 9.32 -3.62
CA ILE A 141 -27.44 8.88 -4.94
C ILE A 141 -28.46 9.87 -5.54
N ASP A 142 -29.03 10.77 -4.75
CA ASP A 142 -30.00 11.76 -5.22
C ASP A 142 -29.42 12.74 -6.25
N ASP A 143 -28.11 13.00 -6.20
CA ASP A 143 -27.42 13.89 -7.15
C ASP A 143 -27.01 13.19 -8.45
N LEU A 144 -27.12 11.86 -8.49
CA LEU A 144 -26.65 11.04 -9.59
C LEU A 144 -27.22 11.44 -10.96
N PRO A 145 -28.52 11.79 -11.12
CA PRO A 145 -29.04 12.26 -12.41
C PRO A 145 -28.35 13.52 -12.94
N SER A 146 -28.02 14.48 -12.07
CA SER A 146 -27.31 15.70 -12.48
C SER A 146 -25.90 15.37 -12.91
N ILE A 147 -25.21 14.52 -12.15
CA ILE A 147 -23.82 14.13 -12.43
C ILE A 147 -23.72 13.37 -13.75
N VAL A 148 -24.65 12.48 -14.03
CA VAL A 148 -24.70 11.76 -15.31
C VAL A 148 -24.96 12.73 -16.46
N ALA A 149 -25.85 13.71 -16.28
CA ALA A 149 -26.12 14.72 -17.30
C ALA A 149 -24.91 15.63 -17.56
N ASP A 150 -24.20 16.05 -16.50
CA ASP A 150 -23.03 16.92 -16.59
C ASP A 150 -21.79 16.20 -17.14
N PHE A 151 -21.64 14.91 -16.83
CA PHE A 151 -20.54 14.08 -17.32
C PHE A 151 -20.71 13.70 -18.79
N ASP A 152 -21.95 13.62 -19.29
CA ASP A 152 -22.30 13.22 -20.66
C ASP A 152 -21.60 11.92 -21.11
N PRO A 153 -21.87 10.77 -20.46
CA PRO A 153 -21.13 9.54 -20.72
C PRO A 153 -21.30 9.05 -22.17
N GLY A 154 -20.17 8.71 -22.78
CA GLY A 154 -20.08 8.26 -24.17
C GLY A 154 -19.07 7.14 -24.36
N ALA A 155 -18.88 6.72 -25.62
CA ALA A 155 -18.00 5.60 -25.96
C ALA A 155 -16.55 5.80 -25.47
N ASP A 156 -16.05 7.04 -25.52
CA ASP A 156 -14.69 7.39 -25.09
C ASP A 156 -14.60 7.80 -23.61
N ALA A 157 -15.75 7.95 -22.94
CA ALA A 157 -15.88 8.49 -21.58
C ALA A 157 -17.02 7.77 -20.84
N ARG A 158 -16.75 6.54 -20.39
CA ARG A 158 -17.73 5.72 -19.68
C ARG A 158 -17.78 6.05 -18.19
N LEU A 159 -18.97 6.01 -17.60
CA LEU A 159 -19.24 6.27 -16.20
C LEU A 159 -19.57 4.97 -15.47
N GLY A 160 -18.88 4.71 -14.36
CA GLY A 160 -19.22 3.68 -13.39
C GLY A 160 -19.67 4.31 -12.08
N VAL A 161 -20.65 3.71 -11.41
CA VAL A 161 -21.15 4.21 -10.13
C VAL A 161 -21.36 3.04 -9.18
N LEU A 162 -20.72 3.10 -8.01
CA LEU A 162 -20.91 2.17 -6.91
C LEU A 162 -21.79 2.83 -5.84
N VAL A 163 -22.87 2.16 -5.47
CA VAL A 163 -23.79 2.62 -4.42
C VAL A 163 -23.97 1.56 -3.33
N ASP A 164 -24.17 2.03 -2.11
CA ASP A 164 -24.41 1.18 -0.96
C ASP A 164 -25.86 0.70 -0.99
N HIS A 165 -26.08 -0.51 -0.47
CA HIS A 165 -27.42 -1.04 -0.17
C HIS A 165 -28.46 -0.89 -1.30
N LEU A 166 -28.08 -1.15 -2.55
CA LEU A 166 -28.98 -1.00 -3.71
C LEU A 166 -30.01 -2.15 -3.77
N VAL A 167 -31.20 -1.92 -3.23
CA VAL A 167 -32.27 -2.92 -3.15
C VAL A 167 -33.34 -2.69 -4.24
N PRO A 168 -33.76 -3.73 -4.98
CA PRO A 168 -34.84 -3.62 -5.96
C PRO A 168 -36.13 -3.02 -5.39
N GLY A 169 -36.71 -2.06 -6.11
CA GLY A 169 -37.97 -1.39 -5.75
C GLY A 169 -37.84 -0.21 -4.80
N SER A 170 -36.63 0.05 -4.28
CA SER A 170 -36.32 1.25 -3.49
C SER A 170 -36.35 2.54 -4.33
N LYS A 171 -36.16 3.71 -3.70
CA LYS A 171 -36.05 4.98 -4.42
C LYS A 171 -34.74 5.03 -5.20
N GLU A 172 -33.68 4.55 -4.57
CA GLU A 172 -32.30 4.49 -5.04
C GLU A 172 -32.19 3.61 -6.28
N SER A 173 -32.84 2.43 -6.30
CA SER A 173 -32.89 1.57 -7.49
C SER A 173 -33.61 2.22 -8.67
N ARG A 174 -34.67 2.99 -8.43
CA ARG A 174 -35.34 3.77 -9.51
C ARG A 174 -34.45 4.86 -10.08
N ILE A 175 -33.64 5.52 -9.25
CA ILE A 175 -32.68 6.53 -9.70
C ILE A 175 -31.58 5.85 -10.53
N ALA A 176 -31.02 4.74 -10.03
CA ALA A 176 -30.00 3.96 -10.73
C ALA A 176 -30.50 3.49 -12.11
N GLU A 177 -31.72 2.95 -12.18
CA GLU A 177 -32.34 2.51 -13.44
C GLU A 177 -32.54 3.67 -14.42
N ALA A 178 -32.93 4.85 -13.94
CA ALA A 178 -33.18 6.01 -14.78
C ALA A 178 -31.93 6.59 -15.46
N VAL A 179 -30.76 6.42 -14.85
CA VAL A 179 -29.49 6.95 -15.37
C VAL A 179 -28.64 5.89 -16.08
N THR A 180 -28.95 4.60 -15.88
CA THR A 180 -28.21 3.50 -16.49
C THR A 180 -28.37 3.53 -18.00
N SER A 181 -27.26 3.38 -18.72
CA SER A 181 -27.22 3.39 -20.18
C SER A 181 -26.08 2.49 -20.68
N GLU A 182 -25.86 2.46 -21.99
CA GLU A 182 -24.70 1.76 -22.59
C GLU A 182 -23.35 2.28 -22.06
N TYR A 183 -23.30 3.56 -21.67
CA TYR A 183 -22.08 4.24 -21.25
C TYR A 183 -22.05 4.57 -19.75
N ALA A 184 -23.17 4.45 -19.04
CA ALA A 184 -23.27 4.65 -17.59
C ALA A 184 -23.77 3.38 -16.89
N LEU A 185 -22.93 2.78 -16.05
CA LEU A 185 -23.25 1.58 -15.27
C LEU A 185 -23.37 1.93 -13.79
N VAL A 186 -24.52 1.63 -13.19
CA VAL A 186 -24.72 1.70 -11.74
C VAL A 186 -24.77 0.29 -11.17
N VAL A 187 -23.90 -0.01 -10.22
CA VAL A 187 -23.93 -1.25 -9.43
C VAL A 187 -23.97 -0.91 -7.96
N GLY A 188 -24.46 -1.83 -7.15
CA GLY A 188 -24.35 -1.71 -5.71
C GLY A 188 -23.86 -2.97 -5.03
N HIS A 189 -23.74 -2.90 -3.72
CA HIS A 189 -23.47 -4.04 -2.86
C HIS A 189 -24.60 -4.25 -1.84
N PRO A 190 -24.79 -5.47 -1.31
CA PRO A 190 -25.92 -5.77 -0.43
C PRO A 190 -25.77 -5.20 0.98
N TYR A 191 -24.59 -4.69 1.33
CA TYR A 191 -24.27 -4.17 2.66
C TYR A 191 -24.93 -2.84 2.93
N ILE A 192 -25.23 -2.60 4.21
CA ILE A 192 -25.83 -1.33 4.66
C ILE A 192 -24.83 -0.18 4.52
N ASP A 193 -23.54 -0.48 4.71
CA ASP A 193 -22.43 0.46 4.60
C ASP A 193 -21.18 -0.32 4.19
N VAL A 194 -20.26 0.34 3.50
CA VAL A 194 -18.97 -0.24 3.07
C VAL A 194 -18.14 -0.87 4.21
N TRP A 195 -18.33 -0.46 5.47
CA TRP A 195 -17.70 -1.13 6.60
C TRP A 195 -18.00 -2.63 6.62
N GLU A 196 -19.26 -3.01 6.37
CA GLU A 196 -19.72 -4.40 6.41
C GLU A 196 -19.17 -5.23 5.24
N ALA A 197 -18.63 -4.59 4.20
CA ALA A 197 -17.94 -5.26 3.10
C ALA A 197 -16.52 -5.73 3.47
N VAL A 198 -15.96 -5.31 4.61
CA VAL A 198 -14.69 -5.83 5.13
C VAL A 198 -14.97 -7.09 5.96
N LYS A 199 -14.22 -8.16 5.71
CA LYS A 199 -14.41 -9.44 6.41
C LYS A 199 -14.23 -9.26 7.93
N PRO A 200 -15.16 -9.80 8.74
CA PRO A 200 -15.04 -9.78 10.21
C PRO A 200 -13.69 -10.28 10.71
N SER A 201 -13.15 -11.35 10.10
CA SER A 201 -11.86 -11.93 10.45
C SER A 201 -10.68 -10.99 10.25
N SER A 202 -10.74 -10.09 9.26
CA SER A 202 -9.68 -9.12 9.00
C SER A 202 -9.68 -8.04 10.09
N VAL A 203 -10.87 -7.58 10.50
CA VAL A 203 -11.05 -6.58 11.57
C VAL A 203 -10.81 -7.18 12.98
N GLY A 204 -10.87 -8.51 13.11
CA GLY A 204 -10.73 -9.24 14.37
C GLY A 204 -12.01 -9.25 15.21
N ILE A 205 -13.17 -9.29 14.55
CA ILE A 205 -14.49 -9.42 15.19
C ILE A 205 -15.16 -10.73 14.76
N GLU A 206 -16.08 -11.25 15.57
CA GLU A 206 -16.82 -12.49 15.27
C GLU A 206 -17.77 -12.31 14.08
N GLY A 207 -18.36 -11.13 13.95
CA GLY A 207 -19.27 -10.76 12.89
C GLY A 207 -19.69 -9.29 13.03
N TRP A 208 -20.18 -8.71 11.94
CA TRP A 208 -20.79 -7.38 12.01
C TRP A 208 -22.07 -7.42 12.83
N PRO A 209 -22.27 -6.49 13.78
CA PRO A 209 -23.44 -6.48 14.64
C PRO A 209 -24.68 -6.05 13.84
N ARG A 210 -25.85 -6.58 14.23
CA ARG A 210 -27.12 -6.13 13.66
C ARG A 210 -27.57 -4.85 14.37
N VAL A 211 -27.58 -3.74 13.64
CA VAL A 211 -28.12 -2.47 14.14
C VAL A 211 -29.62 -2.37 13.84
N PRO A 212 -30.48 -2.07 14.83
CA PRO A 212 -31.91 -1.90 14.61
C PRO A 212 -32.21 -0.79 13.60
N ARG A 213 -33.27 -0.98 12.80
CA ARG A 213 -33.75 0.05 11.86
C ARG A 213 -34.10 1.35 12.59
N GLY A 214 -33.79 2.48 11.96
CA GLY A 214 -34.06 3.82 12.49
C GLY A 214 -32.95 4.38 13.39
N GLN A 215 -31.86 3.62 13.59
CA GLN A 215 -30.64 4.10 14.23
C GLN A 215 -29.57 4.38 13.18
N ASP A 216 -28.67 5.33 13.47
CA ASP A 216 -27.45 5.51 12.68
C ASP A 216 -26.62 4.23 12.74
N TRP A 217 -26.36 3.62 11.58
CA TRP A 217 -25.76 2.30 11.51
C TRP A 217 -24.32 2.31 12.04
N LYS A 218 -23.50 3.31 11.70
CA LYS A 218 -22.10 3.41 12.13
C LYS A 218 -21.98 3.58 13.64
N THR A 219 -22.78 4.47 14.22
CA THR A 219 -22.85 4.64 15.68
C THR A 219 -23.30 3.36 16.38
N GLY A 220 -24.34 2.70 15.85
CA GLY A 220 -24.83 1.43 16.38
C GLY A 220 -23.78 0.31 16.34
N VAL A 221 -22.98 0.23 15.27
CA VAL A 221 -21.86 -0.72 15.17
C VAL A 221 -20.80 -0.43 16.23
N CYS A 222 -20.39 0.83 16.39
CA CYS A 222 -19.42 1.22 17.42
C CYS A 222 -19.90 0.82 18.82
N GLN A 223 -21.16 1.12 19.15
CA GLN A 223 -21.76 0.76 20.44
C GLN A 223 -21.77 -0.75 20.67
N ALA A 224 -22.23 -1.53 19.69
CA ALA A 224 -22.35 -2.98 19.80
C ALA A 224 -20.98 -3.69 19.94
N LEU A 225 -19.94 -3.15 19.30
CA LEU A 225 -18.57 -3.66 19.38
C LEU A 225 -17.75 -3.08 20.54
N GLY A 226 -18.34 -2.18 21.33
CA GLY A 226 -17.65 -1.49 22.43
C GLY A 226 -16.53 -0.57 21.97
N TRP A 227 -16.59 -0.08 20.73
CA TRP A 227 -15.66 0.91 20.21
C TRP A 227 -16.11 2.33 20.62
N PRO A 228 -15.19 3.30 20.70
CA PRO A 228 -15.56 4.70 20.88
C PRO A 228 -16.55 5.13 19.79
N GLU A 229 -17.53 5.97 20.13
CA GLU A 229 -18.48 6.59 19.18
C GLU A 229 -17.80 7.68 18.34
N ASN A 230 -16.72 7.31 17.66
CA ASN A 230 -15.98 8.12 16.73
C ASN A 230 -15.85 7.33 15.44
N THR A 231 -16.73 7.63 14.48
CA THR A 231 -16.83 6.91 13.21
C THR A 231 -15.56 7.03 12.37
N GLY A 232 -14.85 8.16 12.44
CA GLY A 232 -13.56 8.32 11.76
C GLY A 232 -12.45 7.43 12.35
N ALA A 233 -12.38 7.32 13.68
CA ALA A 233 -11.42 6.43 14.33
C ALA A 233 -11.75 4.95 14.11
N ALA A 234 -13.04 4.60 14.15
CA ALA A 234 -13.52 3.27 13.82
C ALA A 234 -13.22 2.92 12.35
N TRP A 235 -13.44 3.84 11.42
CA TRP A 235 -13.09 3.64 10.02
C TRP A 235 -11.58 3.47 9.82
N GLY A 236 -10.75 4.31 10.46
CA GLY A 236 -9.30 4.15 10.44
C GLY A 236 -8.87 2.75 10.89
N ARG A 237 -9.45 2.25 11.98
CA ARG A 237 -9.24 0.89 12.47
C ARG A 237 -9.63 -0.19 11.45
N ILE A 238 -10.79 -0.04 10.80
CA ILE A 238 -11.28 -0.99 9.78
C ILE A 238 -10.36 -0.96 8.56
N LEU A 239 -10.11 0.23 8.01
CA LEU A 239 -9.25 0.41 6.85
C LEU A 239 -7.84 -0.11 7.11
N ASP A 240 -7.29 0.11 8.31
CA ASP A 240 -5.99 -0.43 8.74
C ASP A 240 -5.96 -1.95 8.87
N SER A 241 -7.10 -2.64 8.87
CA SER A 241 -7.15 -4.09 8.82
C SER A 241 -7.05 -4.66 7.39
N VAL A 242 -7.43 -3.86 6.38
CA VAL A 242 -7.41 -4.25 4.97
C VAL A 242 -5.98 -4.22 4.44
N ARG A 243 -5.53 -5.32 3.84
CA ARG A 243 -4.22 -5.47 3.20
C ARG A 243 -4.34 -5.79 1.72
N SER A 244 -5.39 -6.49 1.32
CA SER A 244 -5.65 -6.88 -0.07
C SER A 244 -7.13 -7.18 -0.30
N TYR A 245 -7.51 -7.45 -1.54
CA TYR A 245 -8.85 -7.94 -1.93
C TYR A 245 -9.34 -9.11 -1.07
N ARG A 246 -8.43 -9.92 -0.51
CA ARG A 246 -8.77 -11.09 0.31
C ARG A 246 -9.46 -10.73 1.62
N ASP A 247 -9.29 -9.50 2.08
CA ASP A 247 -9.91 -8.97 3.29
C ASP A 247 -11.33 -8.45 3.05
N LEU A 248 -11.80 -8.48 1.80
CA LEU A 248 -13.12 -7.99 1.42
C LEU A 248 -14.05 -9.13 1.05
N GLU A 249 -15.33 -8.89 1.23
CA GLU A 249 -16.37 -9.82 0.83
C GLU A 249 -16.55 -9.87 -0.70
N PRO A 250 -16.83 -11.05 -1.28
CA PRO A 250 -16.89 -11.25 -2.74
C PRO A 250 -17.88 -10.34 -3.47
N GLU A 251 -18.97 -9.94 -2.83
CA GLU A 251 -20.01 -9.12 -3.43
C GLU A 251 -19.52 -7.71 -3.74
N LEU A 252 -18.71 -7.11 -2.86
CA LEU A 252 -18.07 -5.82 -3.14
C LEU A 252 -17.03 -5.98 -4.25
N LEU A 253 -16.20 -7.03 -4.19
CA LEU A 253 -15.19 -7.30 -5.22
C LEU A 253 -15.84 -7.40 -6.60
N GLY A 254 -16.89 -8.21 -6.75
CA GLY A 254 -17.60 -8.38 -8.01
C GLY A 254 -18.26 -7.10 -8.52
N SER A 255 -18.72 -6.21 -7.64
CA SER A 255 -19.25 -4.90 -8.04
C SER A 255 -18.16 -3.98 -8.56
N VAL A 256 -17.03 -3.86 -7.85
CA VAL A 256 -15.92 -3.00 -8.28
C VAL A 256 -15.28 -3.50 -9.58
N GLU A 257 -15.04 -4.81 -9.70
CA GLU A 257 -14.47 -5.40 -10.94
C GLU A 257 -15.37 -5.12 -12.15
N ARG A 258 -16.70 -5.29 -12.01
CA ARG A 258 -17.66 -4.95 -13.08
C ARG A 258 -17.60 -3.49 -13.50
N LEU A 259 -17.40 -2.57 -12.55
CA LEU A 259 -17.24 -1.15 -12.86
C LEU A 259 -15.94 -0.90 -13.61
N ILE A 260 -14.83 -1.48 -13.16
CA ILE A 260 -13.52 -1.36 -13.80
C ILE A 260 -13.60 -1.87 -15.23
N ASP A 261 -14.14 -3.07 -15.43
CA ASP A 261 -14.34 -3.64 -16.76
C ASP A 261 -15.14 -2.68 -17.65
N HIS A 262 -16.28 -2.18 -17.16
CA HIS A 262 -17.13 -1.25 -17.91
C HIS A 262 -16.41 0.03 -18.32
N VAL A 263 -15.69 0.69 -17.40
CA VAL A 263 -15.05 1.99 -17.70
C VAL A 263 -13.74 1.86 -18.47
N THR A 264 -13.21 0.64 -18.62
CA THR A 264 -11.95 0.37 -19.34
C THR A 264 -12.14 -0.29 -20.70
N VAL A 265 -13.37 -0.68 -21.07
CA VAL A 265 -13.69 -1.14 -22.43
C VAL A 265 -13.28 -0.07 -23.45
N THR A 266 -12.46 -0.47 -24.42
CA THR A 266 -12.05 0.34 -25.58
C THR A 266 -12.55 -0.28 -26.87
#